data_AF-A0A9D1F4Q8-F1
#
_entry.id   AF-A0A9D1F4Q8-F1
#
_cell.length_a   1.000
_cell.length_b   1.000
_cell.length_c   1.000
_cell.angle_alpha   90.00
_cell.angle_beta   90.00
_cell.angle_gamma   90.00
#
_symmetry.space_group_name_H-M   'P 1'
#
loop_
_entity.id
_entity.type
_entity.pdbx_description
1 polymer ?
#
loop_
_entity_poly.entity_id
_entity_poly.type
_entity_poly.pdbx_seq_one_letter_code
_entity_poly.pdbx_strand_id
1 'polypeptide(L)' 'ISGSGKVAYFEGGVSEPGAMEAKQWIDCLIDESKDPLVRPEQAYVVTQILDAIYKSDAEGKEFVF' A
#
# COMPACT_ATOMS: atom_id res chain seq x y z
N ILE A 1 -0.66 -15.69 4.03
CA ILE A 1 -1.24 -14.85 5.11
C ILE A 1 -0.10 -14.56 6.07
N SER A 2 0.37 -13.31 6.16
CA SER A 2 1.49 -12.94 7.02
C SER A 2 1.17 -13.27 8.48
N GLY A 3 2.03 -14.07 9.11
CA GLY A 3 1.86 -14.45 10.50
C GLY A 3 1.99 -13.23 11.41
N SER A 4 1.02 -13.04 12.31
CA SER A 4 0.97 -12.01 13.36
C SER A 4 1.31 -10.60 12.87
N GLY A 5 0.29 -9.74 12.69
CA GLY A 5 0.43 -8.36 12.21
C GLY A 5 1.38 -7.51 13.04
N LYS A 6 2.68 -7.63 12.77
CA LYS A 6 3.71 -6.75 13.28
C LYS A 6 3.57 -5.43 12.53
N VAL A 7 3.20 -4.37 13.24
CA VAL A 7 3.20 -3.02 12.68
C VAL A 7 4.64 -2.68 12.32
N ALA A 8 4.86 -2.22 11.07
CA ALA A 8 6.18 -1.81 10.61
C ALA A 8 6.78 -0.82 11.61
N TYR A 9 8.06 -1.00 11.94
CA TYR A 9 8.82 -0.18 12.90
C TYR A 9 8.38 -0.27 14.39
N PHE A 10 7.42 -1.13 14.75
CA PHE A 10 6.96 -1.26 16.14
C PHE A 10 7.86 -2.15 17.01
N GLU A 11 8.41 -3.24 16.47
CA GLU A 11 9.18 -4.23 17.25
C GLU A 11 10.72 -4.08 17.17
N GLY A 12 11.26 -3.02 16.58
CA GLY A 12 12.72 -2.81 16.52
C GLY A 12 13.51 -3.96 15.86
N GLY A 13 12.86 -4.72 14.96
CA GLY A 13 13.43 -5.89 14.29
C GLY A 13 14.47 -5.54 13.22
N VAL A 14 15.26 -6.56 12.83
CA VAL A 14 16.51 -6.45 12.05
C VAL A 14 16.30 -6.09 10.57
N SER A 15 15.13 -6.36 9.99
CA SER A 15 14.82 -5.99 8.61
C SER A 15 14.14 -4.63 8.56
N GLU A 16 14.80 -3.63 7.98
CA GLU A 16 14.22 -2.30 7.74
C GLU A 16 13.11 -2.44 6.67
N PRO A 17 11.82 -2.24 7.02
CA PRO A 17 10.70 -2.47 6.11
C PRO A 17 10.81 -1.70 4.79
N GLY A 18 11.29 -0.45 4.83
CA GLY A 18 11.47 0.37 3.63
C GLY A 18 12.46 -0.21 2.63
N ALA A 19 13.57 -0.77 3.10
CA ALA A 19 14.58 -1.42 2.28
C ALA A 19 14.02 -2.70 1.62
N MET A 20 13.16 -3.45 2.33
CA MET A 20 12.50 -4.63 1.76
C MET A 20 11.47 -4.25 0.69
N GLU A 21 10.70 -3.19 0.89
CA GLU A 21 9.77 -2.67 -0.12
C GLU A 21 10.52 -2.14 -1.35
N ALA A 22 11.54 -1.31 -1.14
CA ALA A 22 12.36 -0.76 -2.22
C ALA A 22 13.04 -1.86 -3.05
N LYS A 23 13.59 -2.88 -2.37
CA LYS A 23 14.15 -4.05 -3.06
C LYS A 23 13.13 -4.76 -3.93
N GLN A 24 11.93 -5.03 -3.40
CA GLN A 24 10.87 -5.69 -4.18
C GLN A 24 10.46 -4.86 -5.40
N TRP A 25 10.36 -3.54 -5.25
CA TRP A 25 10.06 -2.64 -6.37
C TRP A 25 11.15 -2.69 -7.46
N ILE A 26 12.43 -2.56 -7.07
CA ILE A 26 13.56 -2.63 -8.01
C ILE A 26 13.63 -4.00 -8.70
N ASP A 27 13.41 -5.09 -7.96
CA ASP A 27 13.47 -6.45 -8.52
C ASP A 27 12.44 -6.62 -9.65
N CYS A 28 11.27 -5.99 -9.58
CA CYS A 28 10.25 -6.03 -10.64
C CYS A 28 10.57 -5.10 -11.84
N LEU A 29 11.48 -4.14 -11.67
CA LEU A 29 11.97 -3.31 -12.79
C LEU A 29 13.07 -4.03 -13.58
N ILE A 30 13.86 -4.88 -12.91
CA ILE A 30 15.00 -5.59 -13.52
C ILE A 30 14.55 -6.90 -14.17
N ASP A 31 13.57 -7.59 -13.58
CA ASP A 31 13.06 -8.89 -14.05
C ASP A 31 11.62 -8.74 -14.56
N GLU A 32 11.47 -8.68 -15.88
CA GLU A 32 10.18 -8.52 -16.56
C GLU A 32 9.18 -9.67 -16.28
N SER A 33 9.63 -10.78 -15.70
CA SER A 33 8.74 -11.87 -15.28
C SER A 33 8.09 -11.64 -13.90
N LYS A 34 8.47 -10.58 -13.20
CA LYS A 34 7.95 -10.22 -11.87
C LYS A 34 7.02 -9.02 -11.94
N ASP A 35 5.83 -9.18 -11.37
CA ASP A 35 4.89 -8.09 -11.15
C ASP A 35 5.18 -7.36 -9.82
N PRO A 36 4.98 -6.03 -9.75
CA PRO A 36 5.07 -5.30 -8.50
C PRO A 36 4.05 -5.85 -7.50
N LEU A 37 4.46 -5.92 -6.22
CA LEU A 37 3.60 -6.41 -5.13
C LEU A 37 2.28 -5.63 -5.03
N VAL A 38 2.33 -4.32 -5.32
CA VAL A 38 1.16 -3.45 -5.43
C VAL A 38 1.11 -2.90 -6.85
N ARG A 39 0.02 -3.16 -7.56
CA ARG A 39 -0.21 -2.66 -8.91
C ARG A 39 -0.71 -1.20 -8.89
N PRO A 40 -0.47 -0.41 -9.94
CA PRO A 40 -0.96 0.97 -10.03
C PRO A 40 -2.47 1.11 -9.79
N GLU A 41 -3.27 0.17 -10.29
CA GLU A 41 -4.73 0.17 -10.12
C GLU A 41 -5.12 -0.03 -8.66
N GLN A 42 -4.36 -0.81 -7.90
CA GLN A 42 -4.60 -1.02 -6.47
C GLN A 42 -4.25 0.23 -5.67
N ALA A 43 -3.14 0.91 -6.00
CA ALA A 43 -2.80 2.19 -5.39
C ALA A 43 -3.85 3.26 -5.71
N TYR A 44 -4.38 3.26 -6.94
CA TYR A 44 -5.44 4.17 -7.36
C TYR A 44 -6.73 3.98 -6.55
N VAL A 45 -7.15 2.75 -6.28
CA VAL A 45 -8.30 2.47 -5.41
C VAL A 45 -8.13 3.07 -4.01
N VAL A 46 -6.92 3.01 -3.44
CA VAL A 46 -6.63 3.67 -2.15
C VAL A 46 -6.80 5.19 -2.26
N THR A 47 -6.33 5.81 -3.34
CA THR A 47 -6.57 7.23 -3.59
C THR A 47 -8.05 7.57 -3.71
N GLN A 48 -8.84 6.74 -4.39
CA GLN A 48 -10.29 6.92 -4.49
C GLN A 48 -10.98 6.83 -3.13
N ILE A 49 -10.53 5.91 -2.25
CA ILE A 49 -11.05 5.81 -0.88
C ILE A 49 -10.73 7.09 -0.09
N LEU A 50 -9.50 7.61 -0.20
CA LEU A 50 -9.13 8.86 0.48
C LEU A 50 -9.98 10.05 -0.02
N ASP A 51 -10.19 10.15 -1.33
CA ASP A 51 -11.06 11.17 -1.93
C ASP A 51 -12.51 11.02 -1.48
N ALA A 52 -13.03 9.79 -1.41
CA ALA A 52 -14.37 9.49 -0.89
C ALA A 52 -14.54 9.93 0.57
N ILE A 53 -13.52 9.73 1.42
CA ILE A 53 -13.54 10.21 2.81
C ILE A 53 -13.66 11.73 2.85
N TYR A 54 -12.87 12.46 2.06
CA TYR A 54 -12.94 13.92 2.02
C TYR A 54 -14.28 14.44 1.49
N LYS A 55 -14.84 13.81 0.46
CA LYS A 55 -16.18 14.16 -0.07
C LYS A 55 -17.29 13.86 0.94
N SER A 56 -17.19 12.73 1.62
CA SER A 56 -18.16 12.33 2.65
C SER A 56 -18.21 13.33 3.80
N ASP A 57 -17.04 13.82 4.26
CA ASP A 57 -16.94 14.86 5.29
C ASP A 57 -17.53 16.19 4.82
N ALA A 58 -17.20 16.62 3.60
CA ALA A 58 -17.70 17.88 3.04
C ALA A 58 -19.23 17.91 2.85
N GLU A 59 -19.83 16.77 2.49
CA GLU A 59 -21.28 16.66 2.23
C GLU A 59 -22.09 16.18 3.45
N GLY A 60 -21.42 15.67 4.48
CA GLY A 60 -22.03 15.06 5.66
C GLY A 60 -22.85 13.79 5.34
N LYS A 61 -22.48 13.06 4.29
CA LYS A 61 -23.21 11.88 3.79
C LYS A 61 -22.24 10.81 3.29
N GLU A 62 -22.71 9.58 3.19
CA GLU A 62 -21.93 8.49 2.59
C GLU A 62 -21.62 8.78 1.12
N PHE A 63 -20.36 8.60 0.72
CA PHE A 63 -19.92 8.66 -0.67
C PHE A 63 -19.75 7.24 -1.21
N VAL A 64 -20.49 6.89 -2.28
CA VAL A 64 -20.46 5.57 -2.93
C VAL A 64 -19.87 5.72 -4.33
N PHE A 65 -18.85 4.91 -4.65
CA PHE A 65 -18.19 4.88 -5.96
C PHE A 65 -18.50 3.58 -6.72
#